data_AF-A0A7C5GM31-F1
#
_entry.id   AF-A0A7C5GM31-F1
#
_cell.length_a   1.000
_cell.length_b   1.000
_cell.length_c   1.000
_cell.angle_alpha   90.00
_cell.angle_beta   90.00
_cell.angle_gamma   90.00
#
_symmetry.space_group_name_H-M   'P 1'
#
loop_
_entity.id
_entity.type
_entity.pdbx_description
1 polymer ?
#
loop_
_entity_poly.entity_id
_entity_poly.type
_entity_poly.pdbx_seq_one_letter_code
_entity_poly.pdbx_strand_id
1 'polypeptide(L)'
;MSMQKLPAECETKQDVRAEIDRIDRKLIALFAQRHTYVTRMAEIKTDPSEAVQPKRIDAVIAKVRTRAGELHLDEDQAELIWRTLIDWNINYEKGIIAAHSSTTEIRE
;
A
#
# COMPACT_ATOMS: atom_id res chain seq x y z
N MET A 1 -5.84 25.84 13.59
CA MET A 1 -4.99 25.03 12.67
C MET A 1 -3.65 24.88 13.34
N SER A 2 -3.23 23.66 13.68
CA SER A 2 -1.90 23.42 14.26
C SER A 2 -0.85 23.67 13.17
N MET A 3 0.09 24.57 13.47
CA MET A 3 1.26 24.81 12.63
C MET A 3 2.09 23.52 12.64
N GLN A 4 2.27 22.92 11.47
CA GLN A 4 3.19 21.80 11.29
C GLN A 4 4.59 22.27 11.66
N LYS A 5 5.21 21.63 12.64
CA LYS A 5 6.61 21.89 12.98
C LYS A 5 7.54 21.18 12.01
N LEU A 6 8.60 21.87 11.57
CA LEU A 6 9.75 21.25 10.95
C LEU A 6 10.51 20.41 11.98
N PRO A 7 11.28 19.39 11.55
CA PRO A 7 12.09 18.60 12.48
C PRO A 7 13.02 19.46 13.36
N ALA A 8 13.62 20.52 12.79
CA ALA A 8 14.50 21.44 13.50
C ALA A 8 13.79 22.36 14.51
N GLU A 9 12.46 22.47 14.43
CA GLU A 9 11.62 23.29 15.33
C GLU A 9 11.01 22.45 16.48
N CYS A 10 11.24 21.14 16.48
CA CYS A 10 10.78 20.26 17.53
C CYS A 10 11.74 20.34 18.73
N GLU A 11 11.32 21.00 19.81
CA GLU A 11 12.13 21.21 21.01
C GLU A 11 11.97 20.06 22.02
N THR A 12 10.85 19.34 21.95
CA THR A 12 10.52 18.25 22.87
C THR A 12 10.23 16.94 22.16
N LYS A 13 10.34 15.82 22.88
CA LYS A 13 9.88 14.50 22.40
C LYS A 13 8.40 14.51 22.03
N GLN A 14 7.60 15.34 22.71
CA GLN A 14 6.18 15.45 22.45
C GLN A 14 5.90 16.13 21.11
N ASP A 15 6.71 17.13 20.72
CA ASP A 15 6.61 17.76 19.41
C ASP A 15 6.88 16.75 18.29
N VAL A 16 7.96 15.97 18.42
CA VAL A 16 8.32 14.95 17.43
C VAL A 16 7.21 13.91 17.28
N ARG A 17 6.67 13.40 18.40
CA ARG A 17 5.58 12.42 18.38
C ARG A 17 4.31 12.98 17.73
N ALA A 18 3.95 14.22 18.03
CA ALA A 18 2.78 14.86 17.44
C ALA A 18 2.90 14.98 15.91
N GLU A 19 4.09 15.28 15.39
CA GLU A 19 4.35 15.33 13.95
C GLU A 19 4.38 13.95 13.29
N ILE A 20 4.94 12.93 13.95
CA ILE A 20 4.88 11.53 13.49
C ILE A 20 3.42 11.08 13.42
N ASP A 21 2.63 11.26 14.48
CA ASP A 21 1.22 10.87 14.51
C ASP A 21 0.43 11.56 13.39
N ARG A 22 0.78 12.80 13.05
CA ARG A 22 0.16 13.53 11.94
C ARG A 22 0.52 12.93 10.58
N ILE A 23 1.77 12.51 10.38
CA ILE A 23 2.21 11.81 9.17
C ILE A 23 1.51 10.46 9.08
N ASP A 24 1.46 9.68 10.16
CA ASP A 24 0.84 8.36 10.20
C ASP A 24 -0.66 8.41 9.88
N ARG A 25 -1.37 9.44 10.37
CA ARG A 25 -2.77 9.69 9.96
C ARG A 25 -2.93 9.90 8.46
N LYS A 26 -1.98 10.56 7.81
CA LYS A 26 -2.00 10.75 6.35
C LYS A 26 -1.63 9.46 5.62
N LEU A 27 -0.63 8.72 6.11
CA LEU A 27 -0.21 7.45 5.54
C LEU A 27 -1.36 6.44 5.55
N ILE A 28 -2.07 6.28 6.67
CA ILE A 28 -3.18 5.33 6.76
C ILE A 28 -4.34 5.72 5.84
N ALA A 29 -4.63 7.02 5.69
CA ALA A 29 -5.64 7.49 4.74
C ALA A 29 -5.24 7.19 3.28
N LEU A 30 -3.97 7.37 2.92
CA LEU A 30 -3.46 7.03 1.59
C LEU A 30 -3.47 5.51 1.35
N PHE A 31 -3.16 4.70 2.36
CA PHE A 31 -3.28 3.24 2.24
C PHE A 31 -4.73 2.80 2.03
N ALA A 32 -5.69 3.38 2.77
CA ALA A 32 -7.10 3.12 2.56
C ALA A 32 -7.55 3.48 1.14
N GLN A 33 -7.13 4.64 0.63
CA GLN A 33 -7.40 5.05 -0.75
C GLN A 33 -6.75 4.09 -1.77
N ARG A 34 -5.49 3.68 -1.55
CA ARG A 34 -4.82 2.71 -2.42
C ARG A 34 -5.54 1.36 -2.40
N HIS A 35 -6.10 0.96 -1.26
CA HIS A 35 -6.81 -0.30 -1.11
C HIS A 35 -8.11 -0.33 -1.94
N THR A 36 -8.82 0.79 -2.11
CA THR A 36 -10.03 0.80 -2.96
C THR A 36 -9.72 0.45 -4.43
N TYR A 37 -8.54 0.84 -4.95
CA TYR A 37 -8.10 0.43 -6.27
C TYR A 37 -7.75 -1.06 -6.36
N VAL A 38 -7.26 -1.64 -5.27
CA VAL A 38 -6.97 -3.08 -5.18
C VAL A 38 -8.27 -3.88 -5.14
N THR A 39 -9.26 -3.43 -4.36
CA THR A 39 -10.62 -3.97 -4.40
C THR A 39 -11.19 -3.90 -5.80
N ARG A 40 -11.08 -2.75 -6.47
CA ARG A 40 -11.56 -2.62 -7.85
C ARG A 40 -10.85 -3.57 -8.81
N MET A 41 -9.55 -3.81 -8.63
CA MET A 41 -8.82 -4.80 -9.42
C MET A 41 -9.32 -6.23 -9.19
N ALA A 42 -9.60 -6.59 -7.93
CA ALA A 42 -10.16 -7.89 -7.56
C ALA A 42 -11.54 -8.15 -8.19
N GLU A 43 -12.37 -7.12 -8.28
CA GLU A 43 -13.68 -7.17 -8.96
C GLU A 43 -13.57 -7.35 -10.48
N ILE A 44 -12.46 -6.93 -11.09
CA ILE A 44 -12.24 -7.04 -12.54
C ILE A 44 -11.65 -8.40 -12.90
N LYS A 45 -10.76 -8.93 -12.08
CA LYS A 45 -10.11 -10.24 -12.29
C LYS A 45 -11.11 -11.37 -12.18
N THR A 46 -10.92 -12.40 -13.00
CA THR A 46 -11.82 -13.56 -13.10
C THR A 46 -11.23 -14.83 -12.53
N ASP A 47 -9.91 -14.93 -12.44
CA ASP A 47 -9.20 -16.11 -11.92
C ASP A 47 -8.27 -15.70 -10.76
N PRO A 48 -8.28 -16.41 -9.61
CA PRO A 48 -7.40 -16.10 -8.47
C PRO A 48 -5.90 -16.12 -8.79
N SER A 49 -5.47 -16.84 -9.83
CA SER A 49 -4.09 -16.83 -10.33
C SER A 49 -3.67 -15.47 -10.89
N GLU A 50 -4.62 -14.65 -11.36
CA GLU A 50 -4.36 -13.27 -11.83
C GLU A 50 -3.93 -12.32 -10.70
N ALA A 51 -4.13 -12.69 -9.44
CA ALA A 51 -3.69 -11.91 -8.28
C ALA A 51 -2.16 -11.75 -8.27
N VAL A 52 -1.40 -12.77 -8.67
CA VAL A 52 0.06 -12.74 -8.69
C VAL A 52 0.55 -12.39 -10.09
N GLN A 53 1.13 -11.20 -10.25
CA GLN A 53 1.75 -10.78 -11.51
C GLN A 53 3.22 -10.37 -11.29
N PRO A 54 4.18 -11.30 -11.44
CA PRO A 54 5.59 -11.05 -11.11
C PRO A 54 6.17 -9.80 -11.78
N LYS A 55 5.97 -9.67 -13.11
CA LYS A 55 6.43 -8.50 -13.87
C LYS A 55 5.86 -7.18 -13.33
N ARG A 56 4.60 -7.19 -12.87
CA ARG A 56 3.96 -6.00 -12.31
C ARG A 56 4.52 -5.66 -10.95
N ILE A 57 4.75 -6.67 -10.10
CA ILE A 57 5.34 -6.55 -8.76
C ILE A 57 6.75 -5.96 -8.89
N ASP A 58 7.61 -6.55 -9.72
CA ASP A 58 8.98 -6.07 -9.95
C ASP A 58 9.00 -4.61 -10.42
N ALA A 59 8.07 -4.25 -11.32
CA ALA A 59 7.92 -2.87 -11.77
C ALA A 59 7.40 -1.91 -10.69
N VAL A 60 6.60 -2.36 -9.71
CA VAL A 60 6.26 -1.53 -8.53
C VAL A 60 7.52 -1.32 -7.68
N ILE A 61 8.22 -2.40 -7.33
CA ILE A 61 9.35 -2.38 -6.42
C ILE A 61 10.47 -1.49 -6.98
N ALA A 62 10.83 -1.65 -8.25
CA ALA A 62 11.85 -0.81 -8.89
C ALA A 62 11.52 0.69 -8.81
N LYS A 63 10.24 1.07 -9.03
CA LYS A 63 9.80 2.47 -8.93
C LYS A 63 9.86 2.99 -7.50
N VAL A 64 9.47 2.16 -6.52
CA VAL A 64 9.49 2.52 -5.10
C VAL A 64 10.92 2.70 -4.61
N ARG A 65 11.83 1.78 -4.95
CA ARG A 65 13.25 1.90 -4.63
C ARG A 65 13.85 3.18 -5.19
N THR A 66 13.66 3.43 -6.50
CA THR A 66 14.14 4.66 -7.15
C THR A 66 13.64 5.90 -6.42
N ARG A 67 12.35 5.94 -6.10
CA ARG A 67 11.73 7.07 -5.39
C ARG A 67 12.23 7.22 -3.95
N ALA A 68 12.52 6.13 -3.26
CA ALA A 68 13.11 6.16 -1.92
C ALA A 68 14.50 6.79 -1.96
N GLY A 69 15.36 6.38 -2.90
CA GLY A 69 16.68 6.97 -3.10
C GLY A 69 16.63 8.48 -3.40
N GLU A 70 15.71 8.91 -4.27
CA GLU A 70 15.48 10.35 -4.56
C GLU A 70 15.07 11.18 -3.32
N LEU A 71 14.44 10.53 -2.32
CA LEU A 71 13.96 11.16 -1.09
C LEU A 71 14.88 10.92 0.10
N HIS A 72 16.07 10.33 -0.12
CA HIS A 72 17.03 9.95 0.92
C HIS A 72 16.46 8.99 1.98
N LEU A 73 15.51 8.13 1.57
CA LEU A 73 15.05 6.99 2.35
C LEU A 73 15.82 5.74 1.90
N ASP A 74 16.18 4.87 2.85
CA ASP A 74 16.81 3.59 2.54
C ASP A 74 15.94 2.75 1.58
N GLU A 75 16.53 2.31 0.47
CA GLU A 75 15.78 1.61 -0.59
C GLU A 75 15.30 0.23 -0.16
N ASP A 76 16.07 -0.47 0.68
CA ASP A 76 15.74 -1.80 1.17
C ASP A 76 14.62 -1.73 2.20
N GLN A 77 14.62 -0.68 3.04
CA GLN A 77 13.51 -0.34 3.92
C GLN A 77 12.22 -0.11 3.10
N ALA A 78 12.30 0.67 2.03
CA ALA A 78 11.13 0.96 1.19
C ALA A 78 10.60 -0.30 0.48
N GLU A 79 11.49 -1.13 -0.05
CA GLU A 79 11.14 -2.41 -0.66
C GLU A 79 10.44 -3.36 0.33
N LEU A 80 10.99 -3.52 1.54
CA LEU A 80 10.42 -4.40 2.57
C LEU A 80 8.96 -4.04 2.89
N ILE A 81 8.69 -2.74 3.08
CA ILE A 81 7.34 -2.23 3.34
C ILE A 81 6.42 -2.52 2.15
N TRP A 82 6.88 -2.26 0.93
CA TRP A 82 6.05 -2.44 -0.26
C TRP A 82 5.77 -3.90 -0.61
N ARG A 83 6.74 -4.80 -0.42
CA ARG A 83 6.51 -6.24 -0.60
C ARG A 83 5.46 -6.75 0.37
N THR A 84 5.58 -6.39 1.64
CA THR A 84 4.58 -6.72 2.66
C THR A 84 3.19 -6.24 2.24
N LEU A 85 3.06 -4.97 1.83
CA LEU A 85 1.80 -4.40 1.38
C LEU A 85 1.22 -5.10 0.14
N ILE A 86 2.08 -5.49 -0.81
CA ILE A 86 1.68 -6.23 -2.02
C ILE A 86 1.19 -7.63 -1.66
N ASP A 87 1.86 -8.34 -0.75
CA ASP A 87 1.47 -9.69 -0.33
C ASP A 87 0.08 -9.68 0.35
N TRP A 88 -0.18 -8.68 1.22
CA TRP A 88 -1.51 -8.48 1.80
C TRP A 88 -2.58 -8.25 0.73
N ASN A 89 -2.28 -7.43 -0.28
CA ASN A 89 -3.20 -7.17 -1.38
C ASN A 89 -3.48 -8.41 -2.22
N ILE A 90 -2.46 -9.20 -2.55
CA ILE A 90 -2.62 -10.44 -3.31
C ILE A 90 -3.55 -11.41 -2.58
N ASN A 91 -3.37 -11.55 -1.26
CA ASN A 91 -4.22 -12.40 -0.44
C ASN A 91 -5.67 -11.90 -0.41
N TYR A 92 -5.86 -10.59 -0.28
CA TYR A 92 -7.18 -9.96 -0.34
C TYR A 92 -7.86 -10.17 -1.70
N GLU A 93 -7.14 -9.90 -2.81
CA GLU A 93 -7.65 -10.10 -4.17
C GLU A 93 -8.09 -11.54 -4.41
N LYS A 94 -7.26 -12.53 -4.03
CA LYS A 94 -7.60 -13.96 -4.17
C LYS A 94 -8.92 -14.31 -3.48
N GLY A 95 -9.14 -13.80 -2.26
CA GLY A 95 -10.37 -14.04 -1.51
C GLY A 95 -11.61 -13.49 -2.21
N ILE A 96 -11.53 -12.26 -2.71
CA ILE A 96 -12.64 -11.62 -3.44
C ILE A 96 -12.90 -12.34 -4.78
N ILE A 97 -11.85 -12.68 -5.53
CA ILE A 97 -11.99 -13.34 -6.83
C ILE A 97 -12.66 -14.71 -6.68
N ALA A 98 -12.23 -15.52 -5.70
CA ALA A 98 -12.82 -16.82 -5.45
C ALA A 98 -14.32 -16.73 -5.09
N ALA A 99 -14.72 -15.71 -4.31
CA ALA A 99 -16.10 -15.52 -3.88
C ALA A 99 -17.06 -15.19 -5.03
N HIS A 100 -16.64 -14.37 -6.00
CA HIS A 100 -17.51 -14.00 -7.12
C HIS A 100 -17.46 -14.99 -8.30
N SER A 101 -16.35 -15.71 -8.48
CA SER A 101 -16.24 -16.82 -9.45
C SER A 101 -17.25 -17.92 -9.12
N SER A 102 -17.39 -18.25 -7.83
CA SER A 102 -18.38 -19.22 -7.32
C SER A 102 -19.84 -18.78 -7.53
N THR A 103 -20.09 -17.47 -7.68
CA THR A 103 -21.45 -16.94 -7.89
C THR A 103 -21.86 -16.99 -9.37
N THR A 104 -20.88 -17.03 -10.28
CA THR A 104 -21.11 -17.10 -11.73
C THR A 104 -21.45 -18.54 -12.15
N GLU A 105 -20.83 -19.55 -11.54
CA GLU A 105 -21.08 -20.97 -11.82
C GLU A 105 -22.45 -21.50 -11.32
N ILE A 106 -23.08 -20.86 -10.33
CA ILE A 106 -24.41 -21.27 -9.82
C ILE A 106 -25.57 -20.75 -10.69
N ARG A 107 -25.28 -19.85 -11.67
CA ARG A 107 -26.28 -19.18 -12.51
C ARG A 107 -26.42 -19.77 -13.92
N GLU A 108 -25.74 -20.86 -14.23
CA GLU A 108 -25.89 -21.66 -15.46
C GLU A 108 -26.56 -23.01 -15.16
#